data_AF-A0A444C7V8-F1
#
_entry.id   AF-A0A444C7V8-F1
#
_cell.length_a   1.000
_cell.length_b   1.000
_cell.length_c   1.000
_cell.angle_alpha   90.00
_cell.angle_beta   90.00
_cell.angle_gamma   90.00
#
_symmetry.space_group_name_H-M   'P 1'
#
loop_
_entity.id
_entity.type
_entity.pdbx_description
1 polymer ?
#
loop_
_entity_poly.entity_id
_entity_poly.type
_entity_poly.pdbx_seq_one_letter_code
_entity_poly.pdbx_strand_id
1 'polypeptide(L)'
;MESIAKEVDYMIAKGYIPCLEFDEVGQVHRTNSRIPGYYDGRYWTLWKLPMFGCTDPSQVLQEIEECKQVYPNAYIRLLSFDNQRQCQCMSFVIQKPTSATVANA
;
A
#
# COMPACT_ATOMS: atom_id res chain seq x y z
N MET A 1 12.58 -4.70 7.82
CA MET A 1 12.85 -3.53 6.98
C MET A 1 13.76 -3.88 5.80
N GLU A 2 14.83 -4.66 6.01
CA GLU A 2 15.76 -5.08 4.93
C GLU A 2 15.08 -5.76 3.73
N SER A 3 14.10 -6.65 3.97
CA SER A 3 13.35 -7.26 2.86
C SER A 3 12.49 -6.25 2.09
N ILE A 4 11.92 -5.23 2.74
CA ILE A 4 11.11 -4.21 2.06
C ILE A 4 12.01 -3.31 1.21
N ALA A 5 13.20 -2.95 1.71
CA ALA A 5 14.17 -2.17 0.96
C ALA A 5 14.55 -2.85 -0.36
N LYS A 6 14.79 -4.17 -0.35
CA LYS A 6 15.09 -4.94 -1.58
C LYS A 6 13.95 -4.91 -2.60
N GLU A 7 12.70 -4.99 -2.15
CA GLU A 7 11.54 -4.86 -3.04
C GLU A 7 11.42 -3.44 -3.62
N VAL A 8 11.72 -2.41 -2.83
CA VAL A 8 11.76 -1.01 -3.30
C VAL A 8 12.87 -0.83 -4.33
N ASP A 9 14.08 -1.35 -4.07
CA ASP A 9 15.20 -1.33 -5.00
C ASP A 9 14.81 -1.97 -6.33
N TYR A 10 14.10 -3.10 -6.27
CA TYR A 10 13.59 -3.78 -7.46
C TYR A 10 12.57 -2.92 -8.23
N MET A 11 11.64 -2.26 -7.55
CA MET A 11 10.68 -1.34 -8.19
C MET A 11 11.40 -0.22 -8.95
N ILE A 12 12.36 0.42 -8.30
CA ILE A 12 13.13 1.52 -8.89
C ILE A 12 13.98 1.03 -10.05
N ALA A 13 14.65 -0.12 -9.91
CA ALA A 13 15.45 -0.73 -10.99
C ALA A 13 14.60 -1.11 -12.22
N LYS A 14 13.32 -1.42 -12.03
CA LYS A 14 12.37 -1.67 -13.13
C LYS A 14 11.77 -0.40 -13.73
N GLY A 15 12.03 0.77 -13.15
CA GLY A 15 11.38 2.03 -13.54
C GLY A 15 9.90 2.07 -13.18
N TYR A 16 9.46 1.22 -12.24
CA TYR A 16 8.10 1.27 -11.72
C TYR A 16 7.95 2.43 -10.74
N ILE A 17 6.74 2.96 -10.66
CA ILE A 17 6.42 4.12 -9.82
C ILE A 17 5.87 3.62 -8.49
N PRO A 18 6.61 3.73 -7.36
CA PRO A 18 6.13 3.28 -6.06
C PRO A 18 5.01 4.18 -5.53
N CYS A 19 4.11 3.60 -4.75
CA CYS A 19 3.03 4.32 -4.10
C CYS A 19 2.59 3.61 -2.82
N LEU A 20 2.08 4.37 -1.85
CA LEU A 20 1.57 3.86 -0.60
C LEU A 20 0.07 4.05 -0.51
N GLU A 21 -0.59 3.05 0.05
CA GLU A 21 -2.00 3.09 0.39
C GLU A 21 -2.22 2.54 1.79
N PHE A 22 -3.22 3.08 2.47
CA PHE A 22 -3.59 2.65 3.82
C PHE A 22 -5.10 2.51 3.97
N ASP A 23 -5.52 1.63 4.88
CA ASP A 23 -6.92 1.35 5.17
C ASP A 23 -7.07 0.79 6.58
N GLU A 24 -8.17 1.11 7.26
CA GLU A 24 -8.46 0.61 8.61
C GLU A 24 -9.11 -0.78 8.60
N VAL A 25 -9.80 -1.13 7.51
CA VAL A 25 -10.63 -2.36 7.42
C VAL A 25 -9.80 -3.54 6.90
N GLY A 26 -8.99 -3.33 5.87
CA GLY A 26 -8.05 -4.31 5.32
C GLY A 26 -8.68 -5.51 4.60
N GLN A 27 -10.00 -5.51 4.38
CA GLN A 27 -10.73 -6.62 3.78
C GLN A 27 -11.77 -6.18 2.75
N VAL A 28 -11.99 -7.03 1.74
CA VAL A 28 -13.05 -6.84 0.76
C VAL A 28 -14.40 -7.25 1.34
N HIS A 29 -15.46 -6.53 0.98
CA HIS A 29 -16.83 -6.84 1.37
C HIS A 29 -17.81 -6.54 0.21
N ARG A 30 -19.11 -6.79 0.41
CA ARG A 30 -20.15 -6.62 -0.64
C ARG A 30 -21.42 -6.00 -0.07
N THR A 31 -21.35 -4.71 0.20
CA THR A 31 -22.45 -3.91 0.75
C THR A 31 -23.30 -3.29 -0.35
N ASN A 32 -22.66 -2.76 -1.41
CA ASN A 32 -23.36 -1.96 -2.42
C ASN A 32 -23.92 -2.78 -3.59
N SER A 33 -23.26 -3.88 -3.98
CA SER A 33 -23.74 -4.74 -5.06
C SER A 33 -23.21 -6.16 -4.96
N ARG A 34 -23.92 -7.09 -5.59
CA ARG A 34 -23.56 -8.52 -5.68
C ARG A 34 -23.45 -9.04 -7.11
N ILE A 35 -23.39 -8.16 -8.11
CA ILE A 35 -23.13 -8.57 -9.50
C ILE A 35 -21.73 -9.20 -9.62
N PRO A 36 -21.51 -10.11 -10.59
CA PRO A 36 -20.20 -10.70 -10.83
C PRO A 36 -19.11 -9.62 -11.05
N GLY A 37 -17.95 -9.77 -10.40
CA GLY A 37 -16.83 -8.83 -10.51
C GLY A 37 -16.89 -7.58 -9.62
N TYR A 38 -18.00 -7.37 -8.89
CA TYR A 38 -18.13 -6.24 -7.96
C TYR A 38 -17.80 -6.63 -6.51
N TYR A 39 -16.86 -5.88 -5.93
CA TYR A 39 -16.44 -5.97 -4.52
C TYR A 39 -16.13 -4.57 -3.99
N ASP A 40 -16.62 -4.27 -2.79
CA ASP A 40 -16.26 -3.10 -1.99
C ASP A 40 -14.94 -3.36 -1.24
N GLY A 41 -14.26 -2.31 -0.78
CA GLY A 41 -13.00 -2.43 -0.02
C GLY A 41 -11.77 -2.86 -0.83
N ARG A 42 -11.85 -2.88 -2.17
CA ARG A 42 -10.69 -3.14 -3.06
C ARG A 42 -9.70 -1.97 -3.07
N TYR A 43 -10.24 -0.76 -3.08
CA TYR A 43 -9.47 0.49 -3.07
C TYR A 43 -9.23 0.92 -1.63
N TRP A 44 -8.00 1.33 -1.36
CA TRP A 44 -7.55 1.89 -0.10
C TRP A 44 -7.27 3.38 -0.28
N THR A 45 -7.04 4.10 0.81
CA THR A 45 -6.76 5.53 0.75
C THR A 45 -5.32 5.75 0.32
N LEU A 46 -5.11 6.62 -0.67
CA LEU A 46 -3.79 6.98 -1.16
C LEU A 46 -3.03 7.78 -0.11
N TRP A 47 -1.80 7.39 0.19
CA TRP A 47 -0.88 8.21 0.98
C TRP A 47 -0.13 9.16 0.04
N LYS A 48 -0.39 10.46 0.20
CA LYS A 48 0.13 11.52 -0.67
C LYS A 48 -0.14 11.19 -2.15
N LEU A 49 0.90 11.03 -2.97
CA LEU A 49 0.84 10.76 -4.41
C LEU A 49 1.84 9.66 -4.78
N PRO A 50 1.68 8.99 -5.94
CA PRO A 50 2.72 8.13 -6.47
C PRO A 50 4.05 8.89 -6.60
N MET A 51 5.14 8.23 -6.26
CA MET A 51 6.47 8.86 -6.15
C MET A 51 7.13 8.95 -7.54
N PHE A 52 6.57 9.78 -8.41
CA PHE A 52 7.04 9.98 -9.78
C PHE A 52 8.49 10.46 -9.81
N GLY A 53 9.33 9.80 -10.61
CA GLY A 53 10.74 10.16 -10.75
C GLY A 53 11.61 9.79 -9.54
N CYS A 54 11.10 9.00 -8.58
CA CYS A 54 11.87 8.53 -7.44
C CYS A 54 13.01 7.61 -7.90
N THR A 55 14.26 8.04 -7.70
CA THR A 55 15.47 7.25 -7.98
C THR A 55 16.16 6.74 -6.72
N ASP A 56 15.79 7.28 -5.56
CA ASP A 56 16.39 6.93 -4.27
C ASP A 56 15.42 6.10 -3.42
N PRO A 57 15.72 4.80 -3.19
CA PRO A 57 14.92 3.92 -2.34
C PRO A 57 14.69 4.46 -0.92
N SER A 58 15.64 5.25 -0.41
CA SER A 58 15.55 5.80 0.95
C SER A 58 14.33 6.72 1.14
N GLN A 59 13.93 7.44 0.09
CA GLN A 59 12.76 8.31 0.11
C GLN A 59 11.47 7.51 0.30
N VAL A 60 11.35 6.36 -0.37
CA VAL A 60 10.19 5.47 -0.22
C VAL A 60 10.15 4.91 1.21
N LEU A 61 11.30 4.53 1.76
CA LEU A 61 11.38 4.02 3.13
C LEU A 61 11.04 5.09 4.17
N GLN A 62 11.41 6.35 3.93
CA GLN A 62 11.01 7.47 4.77
C GLN A 62 9.51 7.69 4.75
N GLU A 63 8.90 7.70 3.55
CA GLU A 63 7.44 7.84 3.41
C GLU A 63 6.68 6.70 4.06
N ILE A 64 7.22 5.48 4.01
CA ILE A 64 6.69 4.35 4.76
C ILE A 64 6.67 4.66 6.26
N GLU A 65 7.78 5.13 6.81
CA GLU A 65 7.88 5.43 8.23
C GLU A 65 6.95 6.57 8.65
N GLU A 66 6.86 7.65 7.86
CA GLU A 66 5.92 8.75 8.09
C GLU A 66 4.47 8.24 8.08
N CYS A 67 4.10 7.40 7.11
CA CYS A 67 2.75 6.84 7.02
C CYS A 67 2.42 5.96 8.24
N LYS A 68 3.38 5.15 8.70
CA LYS A 68 3.23 4.32 9.91
C LYS A 68 3.06 5.15 11.18
N GLN A 69 3.78 6.27 11.29
CA GLN A 69 3.67 7.16 12.44
C GLN A 69 2.33 7.90 12.49
N VAL A 70 1.81 8.33 11.34
CA VAL A 70 0.50 8.99 11.26
C VAL A 70 -0.64 7.98 11.45
N TYR A 71 -0.52 6.77 10.90
CA TYR A 71 -1.54 5.73 10.96
C TYR A 71 -0.98 4.43 11.57
N PRO A 72 -0.69 4.40 12.89
CA PRO A 72 -0.06 3.24 13.54
C PRO A 72 -0.95 1.99 13.58
N ASN A 73 -2.27 2.18 13.49
CA ASN A 73 -3.28 1.11 13.55
C ASN A 73 -3.97 0.86 12.20
N ALA A 74 -3.43 1.35 11.09
CA ALA A 74 -3.94 1.03 9.76
C ALA A 74 -3.17 -0.15 9.14
N TYR A 75 -3.84 -0.86 8.23
CA TYR A 75 -3.14 -1.62 7.21
C TYR A 75 -2.44 -0.64 6.28
N ILE A 76 -1.18 -0.89 5.95
CA ILE A 76 -0.44 -0.11 4.96
C ILE A 76 0.13 -1.08 3.96
N ARG A 77 -0.05 -0.79 2.67
CA ARG A 77 0.54 -1.55 1.57
C ARG A 77 1.40 -0.66 0.70
N LEU A 78 2.49 -1.23 0.21
CA LEU A 78 3.31 -0.65 -0.85
C LEU A 78 2.89 -1.29 -2.17
N LEU A 79 2.63 -0.45 -3.16
CA LEU A 79 2.29 -0.86 -4.51
C LEU A 79 3.21 -0.17 -5.52
N SER A 80 3.23 -0.69 -6.74
CA SER A 80 3.97 -0.07 -7.84
C SER A 80 3.20 -0.14 -9.15
N PHE A 81 3.37 0.90 -9.97
CA PHE A 81 2.72 1.02 -11.27
C PHE A 81 3.74 0.99 -12.41
N ASP A 82 3.38 0.30 -13.48
CA ASP A 82 4.05 0.38 -14.78
C ASP A 82 3.21 1.27 -15.70
N ASN A 83 3.75 2.43 -16.07
CA ASN A 83 3.06 3.39 -16.93
C ASN A 83 2.99 2.94 -18.40
N GLN A 84 3.89 2.06 -18.85
CA GLN A 84 3.87 1.52 -20.21
C GLN A 84 2.75 0.48 -20.36
N ARG A 85 2.59 -0.38 -19.36
CA ARG A 85 1.53 -1.41 -19.33
C ARG A 85 0.20 -0.92 -18.75
N GLN A 86 0.19 0.27 -18.15
CA GLN A 86 -0.97 0.88 -17.50
C GLN A 86 -1.58 -0.04 -16.42
N CYS A 87 -0.73 -0.73 -15.65
CA CYS A 87 -1.19 -1.66 -14.63
C CYS A 87 -0.38 -1.55 -13.34
N GLN A 88 -1.04 -1.93 -12.24
CA GLN A 88 -0.37 -2.17 -10.97
C GLN A 88 0.41 -3.48 -11.08
N CYS A 89 1.73 -3.40 -10.90
CA CYS A 89 2.65 -4.51 -11.11
C CYS A 89 3.04 -5.22 -9.82
N MET A 90 3.01 -4.52 -8.69
CA MET A 90 3.27 -5.10 -7.37
C MET A 90 2.30 -4.52 -6.34
N SER A 91 1.99 -5.32 -5.32
CA SER A 91 1.29 -4.86 -4.12
C SER A 91 1.51 -5.85 -2.99
N PHE A 92 2.06 -5.37 -1.87
CA PHE A 92 2.22 -6.16 -0.66
C PHE A 92 2.04 -5.32 0.59
N VAL A 93 1.57 -5.96 1.66
CA VAL A 93 1.30 -5.32 2.95
C VAL A 93 2.61 -5.15 3.71
N ILE A 94 2.85 -3.93 4.22
CA ILE A 94 4.05 -3.55 4.98
C ILE A 94 3.76 -3.20 6.45
N GLN A 95 2.50 -2.95 6.78
CA GLN A 95 2.00 -2.83 8.15
C GLN A 95 0.64 -3.52 8.26
N LYS A 96 0.44 -4.23 9.36
CA LYS A 96 -0.87 -4.66 9.82
C LYS A 96 -1.13 -3.96 11.16
N PRO A 97 -2.38 -3.62 11.49
CA PRO A 97 -2.71 -3.17 12.83
C PRO A 97 -2.20 -4.19 13.84
N THR A 98 -1.59 -3.69 14.92
CA THR A 98 -1.32 -4.55 16.06
C THR A 98 -2.68 -4.95 16.63
N SER A 99 -3.00 -6.24 16.70
CA SER A 99 -4.17 -6.72 17.41
C SER A 99 -3.99 -6.52 18.93
N ALA A 100 -3.93 -5.28 19.37
CA ALA A 100 -4.14 -4.90 20.75
C ALA A 100 -5.63 -4.59 20.87
N THR A 101 -6.39 -5.61 21.29
CA THR A 101 -7.75 -5.48 21.84
C THR A 101 -8.89 -5.53 20.84
N VAL A 102 -9.27 -6.76 20.46
CA VAL A 102 -10.71 -7.08 20.34
C VAL A 102 -11.24 -7.15 21.78
N ALA A 103 -11.45 -6.00 22.43
CA ALA A 103 -12.34 -5.94 23.58
C ALA A 103 -13.74 -5.76 23.03
N ASN A 104 -14.54 -6.82 23.20
CA ASN A 104 -15.98 -6.83 23.37
C ASN A 104 -16.72 -5.52 23.03
N ALA A 105 -17.49 -5.57 21.95
CA ALA A 105 -18.78 -4.92 21.86
C ALA A 105 -19.72 -5.84 21.07
#